data_AF-A0A957NB51-F1
#
_entry.id   AF-A0A957NB51-F1
#
_cell.length_a   1.000
_cell.length_b   1.000
_cell.length_c   1.000
_cell.angle_alpha   90.00
_cell.angle_beta   90.00
_cell.angle_gamma   90.00
#
_symmetry.space_group_name_H-M   'P 1'
#
loop_
_entity.id
_entity.type
_entity.pdbx_description
1 polymer ?
#
loop_
_entity_poly.entity_id
_entity_poly.type
_entity_poly.pdbx_seq_one_letter_code
_entity_poly.pdbx_strand_id
1 'polypeptide(L)'
;MATVEIAPVDSGHTGYGAELRQPRLALAGQVANEYAAAAVFVDYTSRKSLNTLRAQQSDLTTFAEFLMDAGAVNANFDAALLQEQPHVWRGVTWGLVDAFVKWMLNQGYAIGTINRKLSTTKVYAKLATKA
;
A
#
# COMPACT_ATOMS: atom_id res chain seq x y z
N MET A 1 -63.43 27.49 32.12
CA MET A 1 -62.12 27.57 32.79
C MET A 1 -61.72 26.13 33.13
N ALA A 2 -60.98 25.47 32.23
CA ALA A 2 -59.54 25.16 32.35
C ALA A 2 -59.28 24.29 33.60
N THR A 3 -58.77 23.06 33.51
CA THR A 3 -57.51 22.68 32.84
C THR A 3 -57.51 21.17 32.53
N VAL A 4 -57.11 20.79 31.31
CA VAL A 4 -56.76 19.41 30.95
C VAL A 4 -55.29 19.21 31.33
N GLU A 5 -55.01 18.33 32.29
CA GLU A 5 -53.66 17.94 32.68
C GLU A 5 -53.24 16.72 31.86
N ILE A 6 -52.46 16.95 30.80
CA ILE A 6 -51.82 15.90 30.01
C ILE A 6 -50.49 15.58 30.68
N ALA A 7 -50.44 14.49 31.43
CA ALA A 7 -49.19 13.90 31.91
C ALA A 7 -48.46 13.19 30.75
N PRO A 8 -47.11 13.21 30.72
CA PRO A 8 -46.34 12.98 29.51
C PRO A 8 -46.27 11.50 29.13
N VAL A 9 -46.35 11.26 27.82
CA VAL A 9 -45.94 10.02 27.15
C VAL A 9 -44.46 9.75 27.45
N ASP A 10 -44.17 8.68 28.18
CA ASP A 10 -42.81 8.14 28.33
C ASP A 10 -42.43 7.40 27.04
N SER A 11 -42.03 8.17 26.03
CA SER A 11 -41.33 7.66 24.85
C SER A 11 -39.85 7.52 25.16
N GLY A 12 -39.51 6.53 25.98
CA GLY A 12 -38.14 6.06 26.20
C GLY A 12 -37.53 5.35 24.99
N HIS A 13 -37.53 6.01 23.82
CA HIS A 13 -36.71 5.65 22.66
C HIS A 13 -35.84 6.84 22.28
N THR A 14 -35.11 7.38 23.27
CA THR A 14 -34.14 8.44 23.04
C THR A 14 -32.74 7.83 23.03
N GLY A 15 -32.16 7.77 21.83
CA GLY A 15 -30.72 7.80 21.66
C GLY A 15 -30.07 6.51 21.16
N TYR A 16 -30.19 6.27 19.85
CA TYR A 16 -29.05 5.79 19.06
C TYR A 16 -27.91 6.84 19.13
N GLY A 17 -27.31 7.00 20.31
CA GLY A 17 -26.27 7.99 20.62
C GLY A 17 -24.96 7.35 21.04
N ALA A 18 -24.77 6.06 20.74
CA ALA A 18 -23.49 5.38 20.82
C ALA A 18 -22.69 5.55 19.51
N GLU A 19 -22.79 6.72 18.87
CA GLU A 19 -21.92 7.11 17.76
C GLU A 19 -20.49 7.29 18.30
N LEU A 20 -19.74 6.19 18.24
CA LEU A 20 -18.37 6.13 17.74
C LEU A 20 -17.40 7.21 18.25
N ARG A 21 -17.28 7.39 19.57
CA ARG A 21 -15.99 7.81 20.11
C ARG A 21 -15.02 6.65 19.91
N GLN A 22 -14.28 6.67 18.80
CA GLN A 22 -13.11 5.80 18.68
C GLN A 22 -12.27 5.99 19.96
N PRO A 23 -11.94 4.92 20.69
CA PRO A 23 -11.12 5.06 21.89
C PRO A 23 -9.83 5.77 21.47
N ARG A 24 -9.37 6.76 22.24
CA ARG A 24 -8.21 7.61 21.87
C ARG A 24 -6.98 6.79 21.46
N LEU A 25 -6.85 5.57 21.97
CA LEU A 25 -5.85 4.59 21.57
C LEU A 25 -6.00 4.12 20.11
N ALA A 26 -7.22 3.85 19.63
CA ALA A 26 -7.48 3.47 18.24
C ALA A 26 -7.14 4.62 17.27
N LEU A 27 -7.49 5.86 17.62
CA LEU A 27 -7.12 7.04 16.83
C LEU A 27 -5.58 7.23 16.80
N ALA A 28 -4.92 7.13 17.95
CA ALA A 28 -3.45 7.20 18.03
C ALA A 28 -2.78 6.08 17.21
N GLY A 29 -3.34 4.87 17.23
CA GLY A 29 -2.88 3.74 16.43
C GLY A 29 -3.05 3.95 14.92
N GLN A 30 -4.17 4.54 14.48
CA GLN A 30 -4.39 4.89 13.08
C GLN A 30 -3.38 5.92 12.58
N VAL A 31 -3.19 7.00 13.36
CA VAL A 31 -2.19 8.04 13.05
C VAL A 31 -0.77 7.45 13.03
N ALA A 32 -0.43 6.59 13.99
CA ALA A 32 0.86 5.91 14.01
C ALA A 32 1.07 4.99 12.80
N ASN A 33 0.03 4.27 12.35
CA ASN A 33 0.09 3.44 11.15
C ASN A 33 0.30 4.28 9.89
N GLU A 34 -0.36 5.43 9.76
CA GLU A 34 -0.16 6.35 8.63
C GLU A 34 1.28 6.89 8.57
N TYR A 35 1.85 7.28 9.72
CA TYR A 35 3.24 7.71 9.79
C TYR A 35 4.22 6.56 9.52
N ALA A 36 3.97 5.38 10.09
CA ALA A 36 4.81 4.20 9.86
C ALA A 36 4.79 3.79 8.38
N ALA A 37 3.62 3.84 7.73
CA ALA A 37 3.47 3.53 6.32
C ALA A 37 4.36 4.38 5.42
N ALA A 38 4.32 5.70 5.61
CA ALA A 38 5.17 6.62 4.86
C ALA A 38 6.67 6.44 5.20
N ALA A 39 7.00 6.11 6.45
CA ALA A 39 8.38 5.99 6.91
C ALA A 39 9.10 4.71 6.46
N VAL A 40 8.40 3.58 6.27
CA VAL A 40 9.05 2.29 5.98
C VAL A 40 9.94 2.32 4.74
N PHE A 41 9.50 3.01 3.67
CA PHE A 41 10.29 3.13 2.44
C PHE A 41 11.45 4.11 2.62
N VAL A 42 11.22 5.25 3.26
CA VAL A 42 12.25 6.26 3.56
C VAL A 42 13.36 5.69 4.45
N ASP A 43 12.99 4.97 5.51
CA ASP A 43 13.93 4.27 6.39
C ASP A 43 14.72 3.20 5.64
N TYR A 44 14.07 2.50 4.71
CA TYR A 44 14.74 1.51 3.89
C TYR A 44 15.76 2.15 2.95
N THR A 45 15.37 3.19 2.20
CA THR A 45 16.22 3.81 1.19
C THR A 45 17.37 4.62 1.80
N SER A 46 17.16 5.28 2.95
CA SER A 46 18.20 6.05 3.66
C SER A 46 19.40 5.20 4.10
N ARG A 47 19.21 3.89 4.30
CA ARG A 47 20.29 2.94 4.65
C ARG A 47 21.06 2.40 3.44
N LYS A 48 20.67 2.77 2.22
CA LYS A 48 21.28 2.25 0.98
C LYS A 48 22.23 3.27 0.38
N SER A 49 23.31 2.78 -0.21
CA SER A 49 24.18 3.63 -1.03
C SER A 49 23.45 4.08 -2.29
N LEU A 50 23.86 5.23 -2.84
CA LEU A 50 23.29 5.77 -4.07
C LEU A 50 23.38 4.79 -5.25
N ASN A 51 24.48 4.04 -5.36
CA ASN A 51 24.62 3.00 -6.38
C ASN A 51 23.61 1.86 -6.20
N THR A 52 23.33 1.47 -4.95
CA THR A 52 22.31 0.44 -4.67
C THR A 52 20.92 0.94 -5.04
N LEU A 53 20.59 2.19 -4.70
CA LEU A 53 19.30 2.80 -5.05
C LEU A 53 19.11 2.89 -6.56
N ARG A 54 20.14 3.31 -7.31
CA ARG A 54 20.11 3.34 -8.79
C ARG A 54 19.92 1.95 -9.39
N ALA A 55 20.61 0.94 -8.85
CA ALA A 55 20.47 -0.43 -9.31
C ALA A 55 19.05 -0.98 -9.06
N GLN A 56 18.46 -0.64 -7.91
CA GLN A 56 17.07 -0.99 -7.57
C GLN A 56 16.07 -0.24 -8.44
N GLN A 57 16.32 1.03 -8.70
CA GLN A 57 15.50 1.83 -9.60
C GLN A 57 15.44 1.20 -11.00
N SER A 58 16.58 0.80 -11.55
CA SER A 58 16.64 0.07 -12.82
C SER A 58 15.90 -1.27 -12.80
N ASP A 59 15.85 -1.95 -11.65
CA ASP A 59 15.06 -3.17 -11.51
C ASP A 59 13.56 -2.89 -11.48
N LEU A 60 13.16 -1.84 -10.75
CA LEU A 60 11.78 -1.39 -10.67
C LEU A 60 11.27 -0.81 -12.00
N THR A 61 12.15 -0.23 -12.83
CA THR A 61 11.80 0.18 -14.20
C THR A 61 11.33 -1.02 -15.02
N THR A 62 12.07 -2.14 -14.98
CA THR A 62 11.66 -3.36 -15.69
C THR A 62 10.36 -3.96 -15.14
N PHE A 63 10.11 -3.83 -13.84
CA PHE A 63 8.83 -4.25 -13.28
C PHE A 63 7.69 -3.35 -13.75
N ALA A 64 7.89 -2.03 -13.80
CA ALA A 64 6.92 -1.08 -14.35
C ALA A 64 6.61 -1.36 -15.83
N GLU A 65 7.64 -1.62 -16.65
CA GLU A 65 7.48 -2.05 -18.05
C GLU A 65 6.59 -3.29 -18.17
N PHE A 66 6.83 -4.30 -17.34
CA PHE A 66 5.99 -5.49 -17.27
C PHE A 66 4.54 -5.16 -16.88
N LEU A 67 4.31 -4.29 -15.89
CA LEU A 67 2.95 -3.91 -15.47
C LEU A 67 2.19 -3.21 -16.61
N MET A 68 2.86 -2.34 -17.37
CA MET A 68 2.28 -1.69 -18.54
C MET A 68 1.91 -2.72 -19.62
N ASP A 69 2.81 -3.68 -19.91
CA ASP A 69 2.57 -4.76 -20.88
C ASP A 69 1.43 -5.71 -20.44
N ALA A 70 1.31 -5.97 -19.13
CA ALA A 70 0.26 -6.79 -18.55
C ALA A 70 -1.12 -6.11 -18.48
N GLY A 71 -1.26 -4.88 -18.99
CA GLY A 71 -2.53 -4.17 -19.07
C GLY A 71 -2.88 -3.33 -17.85
N ALA A 72 -1.90 -2.91 -17.04
CA ALA A 72 -2.11 -1.91 -15.97
C ALA A 72 -2.26 -0.48 -16.54
N VAL A 73 -3.11 -0.31 -17.56
CA VAL A 73 -3.16 0.87 -18.45
C VAL A 73 -3.62 2.16 -17.76
N ASN A 74 -4.27 2.05 -16.60
CA ASN A 74 -4.81 3.20 -15.85
C ASN A 74 -3.86 3.75 -14.77
N ALA A 75 -2.67 3.19 -14.63
CA ALA A 75 -1.68 3.65 -13.66
C ALA A 75 -0.35 3.88 -14.37
N ASN A 76 0.12 5.13 -14.33
CA ASN A 76 1.43 5.51 -14.84
C ASN A 76 2.50 4.99 -13.87
N PHE A 77 2.70 3.68 -13.85
CA PHE A 77 3.71 3.03 -13.03
C PHE A 77 5.08 3.43 -13.55
N ASP A 78 5.84 4.15 -12.72
CA ASP A 78 7.26 4.34 -12.93
C ASP A 78 8.05 3.80 -11.74
N ALA A 79 9.36 3.69 -11.92
CA ALA A 79 10.23 3.15 -10.89
C ALA A 79 10.29 4.02 -9.63
N ALA A 80 10.13 5.35 -9.74
CA ALA A 80 10.18 6.26 -8.61
C ALA A 80 8.91 6.09 -7.76
N LEU A 81 7.76 6.01 -8.41
CA LEU A 81 6.48 5.68 -7.80
C LEU A 81 6.57 4.37 -7.02
N LEU A 82 7.13 3.32 -7.64
CA LEU A 82 7.35 2.02 -7.00
C LEU A 82 8.38 2.09 -5.85
N GLN A 83 9.36 2.99 -5.91
CA GLN A 83 10.40 3.15 -4.90
C GLN A 83 9.98 4.03 -3.72
N GLU A 84 8.97 4.88 -3.90
CA GLU A 84 8.58 5.92 -2.93
C GLU A 84 7.19 5.71 -2.33
N GLN A 85 6.26 5.07 -3.05
CA GLN A 85 4.86 5.01 -2.67
C GLN A 85 4.42 3.58 -2.31
N PRO A 86 4.30 3.24 -1.02
CA PRO A 86 3.92 1.88 -0.62
C PRO A 86 2.54 1.45 -1.16
N HIS A 87 1.60 2.38 -1.27
CA HIS A 87 0.24 2.08 -1.70
C HIS A 87 0.14 1.59 -3.15
N VAL A 88 1.11 1.89 -4.02
CA VAL A 88 1.08 1.43 -5.42
C VAL A 88 1.40 -0.05 -5.56
N TRP A 89 1.90 -0.67 -4.49
CA TRP A 89 2.10 -2.12 -4.40
C TRP A 89 0.82 -2.87 -3.99
N ARG A 90 -0.26 -2.15 -3.62
CA ARG A 90 -1.55 -2.79 -3.34
C ARG A 90 -2.05 -3.49 -4.59
N GLY A 91 -2.39 -4.77 -4.46
CA GLY A 91 -2.81 -5.60 -5.59
C GLY A 91 -1.66 -6.30 -6.32
N VAL A 92 -0.39 -6.06 -5.95
CA VAL A 92 0.73 -6.91 -6.40
C VAL A 92 0.61 -8.26 -5.70
N THR A 93 0.07 -9.24 -6.42
CA THR A 93 -0.11 -10.61 -5.92
C THR A 93 1.08 -11.50 -6.26
N TRP A 94 1.13 -12.68 -5.62
CA TRP A 94 2.08 -13.72 -6.01
C TRP A 94 1.97 -14.09 -7.50
N GLY A 95 0.75 -14.18 -8.04
CA GLY A 95 0.53 -14.49 -9.46
C GLY A 95 1.11 -13.44 -10.39
N LEU A 96 1.05 -12.16 -10.01
CA LEU A 96 1.65 -11.06 -10.78
C LEU A 96 3.18 -11.14 -10.76
N VAL A 97 3.78 -11.51 -9.62
CA VAL A 97 5.23 -11.71 -9.49
C VAL A 97 5.69 -12.94 -10.27
N ASP A 98 4.92 -14.03 -10.27
CA ASP A 98 5.21 -15.22 -11.10
C ASP A 98 5.12 -14.90 -12.60
N ALA A 99 4.11 -14.15 -13.01
CA ALA A 99 3.98 -13.65 -14.38
C ALA A 99 5.16 -12.75 -14.79
N PHE A 100 5.67 -11.90 -13.90
CA PHE A 100 6.85 -11.07 -14.16
C PHE A 100 8.10 -11.92 -14.47
N VAL A 101 8.31 -13.00 -13.73
CA VAL A 101 9.43 -13.93 -13.98
C VAL A 101 9.28 -14.59 -15.35
N LYS A 102 8.08 -15.09 -15.67
CA LYS A 102 7.78 -15.71 -16.97
C LYS A 102 7.93 -14.73 -18.13
N TRP A 103 7.50 -13.49 -17.92
CA TRP A 103 7.67 -12.41 -18.90
C TRP A 103 9.15 -12.15 -19.17
N MET A 104 9.99 -12.00 -18.14
CA MET A 104 11.45 -11.82 -18.35
C MET A 104 12.11 -13.04 -19.02
N LEU A 105 11.66 -14.26 -18.72
CA LEU A 105 12.13 -15.46 -19.44
C LEU A 105 11.78 -15.38 -20.93
N ASN A 106 10.56 -14.96 -21.26
CA ASN A 106 10.12 -14.80 -22.64
C ASN A 106 10.88 -13.68 -23.39
N GLN A 107 11.29 -12.63 -22.68
CA GLN A 107 12.15 -11.57 -23.22
C GLN A 107 13.63 -11.97 -23.33
N GLY A 108 14.01 -13.19 -22.91
CA GLY A 108 15.39 -13.70 -23.02
C GLY A 108 16.37 -13.14 -21.99
N TYR A 109 15.89 -12.62 -20.86
CA TYR A 109 16.79 -12.16 -19.79
C TYR A 109 17.59 -13.33 -19.20
N ALA A 110 18.87 -13.06 -18.90
CA ALA A 110 19.70 -14.01 -18.18
C ALA A 110 19.13 -14.31 -16.77
N ILE A 111 19.26 -15.56 -16.30
CA ILE A 111 18.75 -16.01 -15.00
C ILE A 111 19.28 -15.16 -13.83
N GLY A 112 20.55 -14.75 -13.88
CA GLY A 112 21.13 -13.86 -12.87
C GLY A 112 20.42 -12.50 -12.81
N THR A 113 20.05 -11.94 -13.96
CA THR A 113 19.31 -10.68 -14.06
C THR A 113 17.89 -10.84 -13.50
N ILE A 114 17.21 -11.94 -13.84
CA ILE A 114 15.88 -12.28 -13.32
C ILE A 114 15.91 -12.36 -11.79
N ASN A 115 16.88 -13.08 -11.23
CA ASN A 115 17.03 -13.24 -9.78
C ASN A 115 17.27 -11.90 -9.07
N ARG A 116 18.10 -11.02 -9.65
CA ARG A 116 18.34 -9.68 -9.12
C ARG A 116 17.05 -8.85 -9.11
N LYS A 117 16.37 -8.78 -10.25
CA LYS A 117 15.12 -8.01 -10.39
C LYS A 117 14.02 -8.52 -9.45
N LEU A 118 13.82 -9.84 -9.41
CA LEU A 118 12.88 -10.49 -8.51
C LEU A 118 13.19 -10.20 -7.04
N SER A 119 14.47 -10.18 -6.66
CA SER A 119 14.89 -9.85 -5.29
C SER A 119 14.51 -8.42 -4.92
N THR A 120 14.75 -7.45 -5.81
CA THR A 120 14.34 -6.06 -5.61
C THR A 120 12.81 -5.96 -5.46
N THR A 121 12.04 -6.54 -6.40
CA THR A 121 10.56 -6.53 -6.35
C THR A 121 10.02 -7.13 -5.04
N LYS A 122 10.58 -8.25 -4.58
CA LYS A 122 10.18 -8.89 -3.32
C LYS A 122 10.47 -8.02 -2.10
N VAL A 123 11.58 -7.31 -2.09
CA VAL A 123 11.92 -6.39 -0.98
C VAL A 123 10.89 -5.28 -0.88
N TYR A 124 10.58 -4.60 -1.98
CA TYR A 124 9.60 -3.52 -1.97
C TYR A 124 8.18 -4.00 -1.69
N ALA A 125 7.76 -5.13 -2.27
CA ALA A 125 6.46 -5.74 -1.93
C ALA A 125 6.37 -6.07 -0.43
N LYS A 126 7.44 -6.63 0.17
CA LYS A 126 7.50 -6.90 1.61
C LYS A 126 7.46 -5.63 2.45
N LEU A 127 8.14 -4.56 2.02
CA LEU A 127 8.08 -3.28 2.70
C LEU A 127 6.65 -2.71 2.65
N ALA A 128 5.96 -2.84 1.52
CA ALA A 128 4.60 -2.34 1.36
C ALA A 128 3.59 -3.06 2.27
N THR A 129 3.83 -4.33 2.64
CA THR A 129 2.98 -5.03 3.63
C THR A 129 3.05 -4.45 5.05
N LYS A 130 4.06 -3.63 5.33
CA LYS A 130 4.25 -2.97 6.63
C LYS A 130 3.72 -1.53 6.63
N ALA A 131 3.17 -1.09 5.50
CA ALA A 131 2.69 0.25 5.23
C ALA A 131 1.20 0.28 4.89
#